data_AF-A0A3D5V0P4-F1
#
_entry.id   AF-A0A3D5V0P4-F1
#
_cell.length_a   1.000
_cell.length_b   1.000
_cell.length_c   1.000
_cell.angle_alpha   90.00
_cell.angle_beta   90.00
_cell.angle_gamma   90.00
#
_symmetry.space_group_name_H-M   'P 1'
#
loop_
_entity.id
_entity.type
_entity.pdbx_description
1 polymer ?
#
loop_
_entity_poly.entity_id
_entity_poly.type
_entity_poly.pdbx_seq_one_letter_code
_entity_poly.pdbx_strand_id
1 'polypeptide(L)'
;MLNAEALHRRFPGLASGHVVVARVFAESLRPPPDRTVAEWAEEKRHVAPESGSPEPGKWRNQLVPYGIEPMECLSPSDPARDVTLKWARQTAKTAIGENFFGYTADEDPAPMLIVLPSLDEGKKFVKTKLQPAIDASPALRHKVAEQKSRTEDGSTSAFKRFRGGFAQITGANSSKGLQMISVRRLWGDEIS
;
A
#
# COMPACT_ATOMS: atom_id res chain seq x y z
N MET A 1 28.34 1.32 -34.64
CA MET A 1 27.12 1.73 -33.89
C MET A 1 26.06 2.13 -34.91
N LEU A 2 24.83 1.61 -34.81
CA LEU A 2 23.71 2.07 -35.64
C LEU A 2 23.36 3.51 -35.24
N ASN A 3 23.21 4.42 -36.21
CA ASN A 3 22.79 5.80 -35.93
C ASN A 3 21.27 5.85 -35.59
N ALA A 4 20.82 6.93 -34.94
CA ALA A 4 19.43 7.07 -34.48
C ALA A 4 18.40 7.02 -35.63
N GLU A 5 18.79 7.43 -36.83
CA GLU A 5 17.98 7.42 -38.05
C GLU A 5 17.76 6.01 -38.59
N ALA A 6 18.81 5.16 -38.55
CA ALA A 6 18.77 3.76 -38.94
C ALA A 6 17.91 2.94 -37.99
N LEU A 7 17.91 3.28 -36.69
CA LEU A 7 17.02 2.69 -35.69
C LEU A 7 15.55 3.07 -35.93
N HIS A 8 15.25 4.35 -36.20
CA HIS A 8 13.88 4.80 -36.50
C HIS A 8 13.33 4.16 -37.78
N ARG A 9 14.13 4.03 -38.85
CA ARG A 9 13.70 3.33 -40.08
C ARG A 9 13.44 1.85 -39.84
N ARG A 10 14.25 1.20 -38.99
CA ARG A 10 14.10 -0.22 -38.69
C ARG A 10 12.92 -0.50 -37.76
N PHE A 11 12.52 0.48 -36.95
CA PHE A 11 11.44 0.36 -35.97
C PHE A 11 10.53 1.61 -35.94
N PRO A 12 9.71 1.84 -36.99
CA PRO A 12 8.95 3.09 -37.15
C PRO A 12 7.87 3.31 -36.07
N GLY A 13 7.50 2.29 -35.30
CA GLY A 13 6.54 2.38 -34.20
C GLY A 13 7.15 2.65 -32.81
N LEU A 14 8.48 2.71 -32.69
CA LEU A 14 9.13 3.02 -31.42
C LEU A 14 9.11 4.52 -31.15
N ALA A 15 8.67 4.90 -29.95
CA ALA A 15 8.73 6.29 -29.51
C ALA A 15 10.18 6.77 -29.42
N SER A 16 10.38 8.06 -29.71
CA SER A 16 11.69 8.71 -29.55
C SER A 16 12.17 8.62 -28.08
N GLY A 17 13.37 8.06 -27.88
CA GLY A 17 13.91 7.81 -26.54
C GLY A 17 14.03 9.08 -25.69
N HIS A 18 14.46 10.21 -26.26
CA HIS A 18 14.56 11.47 -25.51
C HIS A 18 13.18 12.01 -25.11
N VAL A 19 12.15 11.80 -25.95
CA VAL A 19 10.76 12.20 -25.62
C VAL A 19 10.23 11.35 -24.47
N VAL A 20 10.47 10.03 -24.50
CA VAL A 20 10.08 9.12 -23.42
C VAL A 20 10.77 9.50 -22.11
N VAL A 21 12.09 9.73 -22.13
CA VAL A 21 12.86 10.12 -20.95
C VAL A 21 12.40 11.47 -20.41
N ALA A 22 12.27 12.49 -21.26
CA ALA A 22 11.82 13.82 -20.83
C ALA A 22 10.41 13.79 -20.23
N ARG A 23 9.48 13.03 -20.83
CA ARG A 23 8.11 12.87 -20.31
C ARG A 23 8.10 12.21 -18.93
N VAL A 24 8.74 11.04 -18.79
CA VAL A 24 8.79 10.31 -17.51
C VAL A 24 9.51 11.12 -16.44
N PHE A 25 10.56 11.85 -16.81
CA PHE A 25 11.26 12.75 -15.90
C PHE A 25 10.35 13.88 -15.41
N ALA A 26 9.64 14.56 -16.33
CA ALA A 26 8.69 15.61 -15.98
C ALA A 26 7.54 15.10 -15.11
N GLU A 27 7.02 13.90 -15.39
CA GLU A 27 6.00 13.23 -14.56
C GLU A 27 6.54 12.88 -13.17
N SER A 28 7.78 12.41 -13.08
CA SER A 28 8.43 12.04 -11.80
C SER A 28 8.78 13.24 -10.92
N LEU A 29 8.90 14.43 -11.49
CA LEU A 29 9.12 15.68 -10.75
C LEU A 29 7.83 16.28 -10.18
N ARG A 30 6.65 15.80 -10.59
CA ARG A 30 5.40 16.32 -10.05
C ARG A 30 5.30 15.94 -8.57
N PRO A 31 4.84 16.86 -7.71
CA PRO A 31 4.55 16.51 -6.33
C PRO A 31 3.47 15.41 -6.29
N PRO A 32 3.46 14.55 -5.26
CA PRO A 32 2.35 13.65 -5.02
C PRO A 32 1.03 14.44 -4.98
N PRO A 33 -0.07 13.88 -5.49
CA PRO A 33 -1.37 14.54 -5.40
C PRO A 33 -1.75 14.74 -3.93
N ASP A 34 -2.32 15.90 -3.62
CA ASP A 34 -2.85 16.20 -2.28
C ASP A 34 -4.18 15.46 -2.11
N ARG A 35 -4.07 14.20 -1.69
CA ARG A 35 -5.20 13.29 -1.49
C ARG A 35 -5.18 12.67 -0.12
N THR A 36 -6.37 12.43 0.38
CA THR A 36 -6.62 11.75 1.64
C THR A 36 -6.57 10.23 1.43
N VAL A 37 -6.46 9.47 2.53
CA VAL A 37 -6.52 8.00 2.47
C VAL A 37 -7.87 7.53 1.92
N ALA A 38 -8.96 8.24 2.24
CA ALA A 38 -10.30 7.88 1.79
C ALA A 38 -10.49 8.12 0.29
N GLU A 39 -9.98 9.24 -0.22
CA GLU A 39 -9.98 9.57 -1.66
C GLU A 39 -9.11 8.59 -2.45
N TRP A 40 -7.92 8.28 -1.93
CA TRP A 40 -7.06 7.26 -2.52
C TRP A 40 -7.77 5.91 -2.60
N ALA A 41 -8.46 5.50 -1.54
CA ALA A 41 -9.19 4.25 -1.52
C ALA A 41 -10.31 4.25 -2.56
N GLU A 42 -11.14 5.30 -2.61
CA GLU A 42 -12.20 5.45 -3.61
C GLU A 42 -11.67 5.39 -5.05
N GLU A 43 -10.51 5.98 -5.31
CA GLU A 43 -9.97 6.06 -6.67
C GLU A 43 -9.26 4.76 -7.09
N LYS A 44 -8.45 4.18 -6.20
CA LYS A 44 -7.40 3.21 -6.56
C LYS A 44 -7.50 1.84 -5.89
N ARG A 45 -8.22 1.70 -4.77
CA ARG A 45 -8.27 0.45 -4.02
C ARG A 45 -9.23 -0.56 -4.68
N HIS A 46 -8.79 -1.80 -4.81
CA HIS A 46 -9.61 -2.92 -5.28
C HIS A 46 -9.67 -4.03 -4.22
N VAL A 47 -10.88 -4.39 -3.81
CA VAL A 47 -11.20 -5.50 -2.89
C VAL A 47 -11.12 -6.80 -3.65
N ALA A 48 -10.16 -7.64 -3.26
CA ALA A 48 -9.97 -8.96 -3.86
C ALA A 48 -11.19 -9.86 -3.61
N PRO A 49 -11.66 -10.63 -4.61
CA PRO A 49 -12.74 -11.62 -4.44
C PRO A 49 -12.47 -12.62 -3.33
N GLU A 50 -11.21 -13.02 -3.15
CA GLU A 50 -10.76 -13.99 -2.15
C GLU A 50 -10.76 -13.43 -0.72
N SER A 51 -11.00 -12.13 -0.55
CA SER A 51 -11.08 -11.49 0.77
C SER A 51 -12.29 -11.95 1.58
N GLY A 52 -13.31 -12.55 0.94
CA GLY A 52 -14.59 -12.89 1.57
C GLY A 52 -15.52 -11.69 1.78
N SER A 53 -15.21 -10.53 1.17
CA SER A 53 -16.15 -9.41 1.10
C SER A 53 -17.35 -9.76 0.23
N PRO A 54 -18.59 -9.41 0.63
CA PRO A 54 -19.77 -9.53 -0.24
C PRO A 54 -19.70 -8.58 -1.45
N GLU A 55 -18.86 -7.55 -1.37
CA GLU A 55 -18.70 -6.49 -2.38
C GLU A 55 -17.25 -6.47 -2.89
N PRO A 56 -16.84 -7.41 -3.77
CA PRO A 56 -15.53 -7.39 -4.40
C PRO A 56 -15.45 -6.35 -5.54
N GLY A 57 -14.23 -6.04 -5.96
CA GLY A 57 -13.97 -5.06 -7.02
C GLY A 57 -13.56 -3.70 -6.47
N LYS A 58 -13.89 -2.62 -7.18
CA LYS A 58 -13.47 -1.27 -6.79
C LYS A 58 -14.07 -0.89 -5.42
N TRP A 59 -13.22 -0.41 -4.51
CA TRP A 59 -13.63 0.10 -3.21
C TRP A 59 -14.61 1.27 -3.38
N ARG A 60 -15.60 1.33 -2.49
CA ARG A 60 -16.62 2.39 -2.47
C ARG A 60 -16.85 2.83 -1.03
N ASN A 61 -16.46 4.06 -0.71
CA ASN A 61 -16.67 4.73 0.57
C ASN A 61 -18.16 4.76 0.95
N GLN A 62 -19.06 4.83 -0.03
CA GLN A 62 -20.51 4.78 0.20
C GLN A 62 -20.99 3.49 0.88
N LEU A 63 -20.25 2.37 0.75
CA LEU A 63 -20.58 1.11 1.44
C LEU A 63 -20.19 1.12 2.92
N VAL A 64 -19.24 1.97 3.29
CA VAL A 64 -18.69 2.09 4.65
C VAL A 64 -18.48 3.57 4.99
N PRO A 65 -19.54 4.40 4.97
CA PRO A 65 -19.41 5.84 5.09
C PRO A 65 -18.79 6.27 6.43
N TYR A 66 -19.05 5.49 7.48
CA TYR A 66 -18.46 5.65 8.81
C TYR A 66 -16.94 5.37 8.85
N GLY A 67 -16.37 4.76 7.80
CA GLY A 67 -14.93 4.55 7.65
C GLY A 67 -14.19 5.73 7.03
N ILE A 68 -14.91 6.72 6.46
CA ILE A 68 -14.31 7.89 5.81
C ILE A 68 -13.54 8.73 6.83
N GLU A 69 -14.19 9.18 7.90
CA GLU A 69 -13.57 10.05 8.91
C GLU A 69 -12.29 9.45 9.51
N PRO A 70 -12.22 8.17 9.92
CA PRO A 70 -10.96 7.55 10.32
C PRO A 70 -9.87 7.60 9.25
N MET A 71 -10.21 7.40 7.98
CA MET A 71 -9.24 7.48 6.87
C MET A 71 -8.77 8.92 6.63
N GLU A 72 -9.67 9.89 6.73
CA GLU A 72 -9.33 11.32 6.69
C GLU A 72 -8.31 11.66 7.79
N CYS A 73 -8.58 11.26 9.04
CA CYS A 73 -7.65 11.48 10.16
C CYS A 73 -6.29 10.77 10.03
N LEU A 74 -6.19 9.72 9.21
CA LEU A 74 -4.92 9.04 8.92
C LEU A 74 -4.11 9.72 7.81
N SER A 75 -4.67 10.77 7.19
CA SER A 75 -4.04 11.47 6.07
C SER A 75 -2.99 12.48 6.56
N PRO A 76 -1.90 12.73 5.80
CA PRO A 76 -0.84 13.65 6.22
C PRO A 76 -1.28 15.11 6.42
N SER A 77 -2.40 15.48 5.80
CA SER A 77 -3.03 16.79 5.92
C SER A 77 -3.76 17.00 7.24
N ASP A 78 -4.12 15.92 7.94
CA ASP A 78 -4.79 15.99 9.24
C ASP A 78 -3.78 16.22 10.38
N PRO A 79 -4.08 17.09 11.36
CA PRO A 79 -3.18 17.34 12.49
C PRO A 79 -3.08 16.18 13.49
N ALA A 80 -3.98 15.20 13.45
CA ALA A 80 -3.98 14.06 14.35
C ALA A 80 -2.73 13.19 14.18
N ARG A 81 -2.05 12.91 15.29
CA ARG A 81 -0.90 11.99 15.33
C ARG A 81 -1.30 10.57 15.70
N ASP A 82 -2.30 10.46 16.58
CA ASP A 82 -2.79 9.20 17.11
C ASP A 82 -4.31 9.12 16.88
N VAL A 83 -4.76 8.06 16.20
CA VAL A 83 -6.17 7.80 15.92
C VAL A 83 -6.56 6.48 16.55
N THR A 84 -7.51 6.51 17.49
CA THR A 84 -7.99 5.32 18.21
C THR A 84 -9.44 5.02 17.88
N LEU A 85 -9.72 3.80 17.41
CA LEU A 85 -11.07 3.37 17.00
C LEU A 85 -11.66 2.37 17.99
N LYS A 86 -12.57 2.82 18.86
CA LYS A 86 -13.34 1.94 19.76
C LYS A 86 -14.63 1.45 19.09
N TRP A 87 -14.51 0.39 18.31
CA TRP A 87 -15.57 -0.09 17.42
C TRP A 87 -16.02 -1.52 17.73
N ALA A 88 -17.22 -1.90 17.28
CA ALA A 88 -17.69 -3.28 17.34
C ALA A 88 -16.86 -4.22 16.43
N ARG A 89 -16.89 -5.53 16.72
CA ARG A 89 -16.25 -6.56 15.87
C ARG A 89 -16.91 -6.65 14.49
N GLN A 90 -16.19 -7.18 13.51
CA GLN A 90 -16.67 -7.40 12.13
C GLN A 90 -17.18 -6.14 11.42
N THR A 91 -16.55 -5.01 11.72
CA THR A 91 -16.74 -3.73 11.02
C THR A 91 -15.56 -3.47 10.08
N ALA A 92 -15.56 -2.34 9.37
CA ALA A 92 -14.57 -2.01 8.34
C ALA A 92 -13.12 -1.74 8.83
N LYS A 93 -12.77 -2.05 10.09
CA LYS A 93 -11.47 -1.65 10.69
C LYS A 93 -10.26 -2.16 9.93
N THR A 94 -10.25 -3.46 9.61
CA THR A 94 -9.14 -4.07 8.86
C THR A 94 -9.02 -3.45 7.47
N ALA A 95 -10.15 -3.14 6.82
CA ALA A 95 -10.14 -2.51 5.51
C ALA A 95 -9.60 -1.07 5.55
N ILE A 96 -9.90 -0.30 6.61
CA ILE A 96 -9.30 1.03 6.85
C ILE A 96 -7.77 0.90 6.97
N GLY A 97 -7.27 -0.08 7.72
CA GLY A 97 -5.84 -0.35 7.84
C GLY A 97 -5.19 -0.77 6.52
N GLU A 98 -5.86 -1.60 5.71
CA GLU A 98 -5.42 -1.94 4.35
C GLU A 98 -5.35 -0.70 3.45
N ASN A 99 -6.32 0.21 3.56
CA ASN A 99 -6.34 1.46 2.81
C ASN A 99 -5.20 2.39 3.24
N PHE A 100 -4.92 2.47 4.55
CA PHE A 100 -3.80 3.23 5.08
C PHE A 100 -2.46 2.67 4.61
N PHE A 101 -2.28 1.34 4.62
CA PHE A 101 -1.12 0.69 4.02
C PHE A 101 -1.01 1.02 2.52
N GLY A 102 -2.12 0.92 1.78
CA GLY A 102 -2.14 1.15 0.34
C GLY A 102 -1.74 2.58 -0.02
N TYR A 103 -2.33 3.57 0.66
CA TYR A 103 -1.96 4.98 0.51
C TYR A 103 -0.48 5.22 0.86
N THR A 104 0.03 4.58 1.93
CA THR A 104 1.45 4.62 2.29
C THR A 104 2.32 4.09 1.16
N ALA A 105 2.03 2.91 0.63
CA ALA A 105 2.87 2.29 -0.39
C ALA A 105 2.80 3.01 -1.75
N ASP A 106 1.69 3.71 -2.04
CA ASP A 106 1.44 4.32 -3.34
C ASP A 106 1.87 5.80 -3.42
N GLU A 107 1.45 6.64 -2.47
CA GLU A 107 1.52 8.10 -2.61
C GLU A 107 2.41 8.78 -1.58
N ASP A 108 2.42 8.29 -0.34
CA ASP A 108 3.29 8.82 0.72
C ASP A 108 4.15 7.71 1.37
N PRO A 109 5.14 7.15 0.62
CA PRO A 109 6.00 6.09 1.10
C PRO A 109 6.73 6.42 2.40
N ALA A 110 6.60 5.53 3.38
CA ALA A 110 7.44 5.55 4.57
C ALA A 110 7.49 4.17 5.24
N PRO A 111 8.48 3.96 6.13
CA PRO A 111 8.48 2.83 7.05
C PRO A 111 7.19 2.80 7.88
N MET A 112 6.49 1.67 7.79
CA MET A 112 5.24 1.38 8.49
C MET A 112 5.40 0.12 9.37
N LEU A 113 4.87 0.17 10.57
CA LEU A 113 4.76 -0.99 11.46
C LEU A 113 3.28 -1.40 11.57
N ILE A 114 2.99 -2.67 11.25
CA ILE A 114 1.67 -3.27 11.41
C ILE A 114 1.76 -4.25 12.57
N VAL A 115 1.01 -3.99 13.64
CA VAL A 115 0.99 -4.78 14.86
C VAL A 115 -0.36 -5.49 14.94
N LEU A 116 -0.36 -6.82 14.80
CA LEU A 116 -1.53 -7.66 15.05
C LEU A 116 -1.39 -8.37 16.42
N PRO A 117 -2.42 -9.04 16.98
CA PRO A 117 -2.29 -9.64 18.30
C PRO A 117 -1.17 -10.69 18.38
N SER A 118 -0.97 -11.45 17.29
CA SER A 118 0.12 -12.42 17.15
C SER A 118 0.77 -12.42 15.77
N LEU A 119 2.01 -12.95 15.69
CA LEU A 119 2.71 -13.14 14.41
C LEU A 119 1.97 -14.09 13.46
N ASP A 120 1.28 -15.09 13.98
CA ASP A 120 0.55 -16.06 13.15
C ASP A 120 -0.74 -15.47 12.57
N GLU A 121 -1.43 -14.61 13.33
CA GLU A 121 -2.50 -13.77 12.76
C GLU A 121 -1.94 -12.80 11.73
N GLY A 122 -0.75 -12.24 11.95
CA GLY A 122 -0.01 -11.45 10.95
C GLY A 122 0.15 -12.20 9.62
N LYS A 123 0.68 -13.43 9.67
CA LYS A 123 0.84 -14.27 8.47
C LYS A 123 -0.50 -14.59 7.83
N LYS A 124 -1.53 -14.87 8.63
CA LYS A 124 -2.89 -15.15 8.14
C LYS A 124 -3.47 -13.94 7.42
N PHE A 125 -3.42 -12.76 8.05
CA PHE A 125 -3.86 -11.49 7.49
C PHE A 125 -3.16 -11.19 6.16
N VAL A 126 -1.84 -11.36 6.11
CA VAL A 126 -1.09 -11.12 4.87
C VAL A 126 -1.55 -12.07 3.75
N LYS A 127 -1.75 -13.35 4.06
CA LYS A 127 -2.18 -14.35 3.09
C LYS A 127 -3.61 -14.13 2.61
N THR A 128 -4.53 -13.76 3.49
CA THR A 128 -5.97 -13.75 3.19
C THR A 128 -6.55 -12.38 2.85
N LYS A 129 -5.86 -11.29 3.20
CA LYS A 129 -6.34 -9.91 3.02
C LYS A 129 -5.32 -9.05 2.28
N LEU A 130 -4.15 -8.81 2.87
CA LEU A 130 -3.22 -7.80 2.38
C LEU A 130 -2.62 -8.14 1.01
N GLN A 131 -2.09 -9.35 0.84
CA GLN A 131 -1.49 -9.75 -0.45
C GLN A 131 -2.54 -9.79 -1.57
N PRO A 132 -3.73 -10.40 -1.38
CA PRO A 132 -4.82 -10.29 -2.36
C PRO A 132 -5.18 -8.84 -2.70
N ALA A 133 -5.25 -7.94 -1.71
CA ALA A 133 -5.52 -6.52 -1.95
C ALA A 133 -4.43 -5.81 -2.77
N ILE A 134 -3.15 -6.13 -2.52
CA ILE A 134 -2.02 -5.64 -3.31
C ILE A 134 -2.13 -6.13 -4.75
N ASP A 135 -2.40 -7.42 -4.95
CA ASP A 135 -2.45 -8.04 -6.27
C ASP A 135 -3.65 -7.55 -7.08
N ALA A 136 -4.80 -7.33 -6.43
CA ALA A 136 -6.01 -6.83 -7.06
C ALA A 136 -5.96 -5.34 -7.40
N SER A 137 -5.14 -4.54 -6.69
CA SER A 137 -5.05 -3.09 -6.88
C SER A 137 -3.90 -2.72 -7.83
N PRO A 138 -4.18 -2.23 -9.05
CA PRO A 138 -3.12 -1.91 -10.02
C PRO A 138 -2.10 -0.88 -9.51
N ALA A 139 -2.55 0.06 -8.66
CA ALA A 139 -1.70 1.06 -8.03
C ALA A 139 -0.62 0.44 -7.11
N LEU A 140 -0.90 -0.72 -6.51
CA LEU A 140 -0.01 -1.40 -5.56
C LEU A 140 0.80 -2.52 -6.20
N ARG A 141 0.19 -3.29 -7.11
CA ARG A 141 0.77 -4.50 -7.70
C ARG A 141 2.18 -4.31 -8.26
N HIS A 142 2.46 -3.15 -8.85
CA HIS A 142 3.77 -2.84 -9.44
C HIS A 142 4.70 -2.08 -8.51
N LYS A 143 4.20 -1.59 -7.37
CA LYS A 143 4.97 -0.78 -6.40
C LYS A 143 5.48 -1.62 -5.23
N VAL A 144 4.73 -2.64 -4.83
CA VAL A 144 5.14 -3.57 -3.78
C VAL A 144 5.95 -4.70 -4.42
N ALA A 145 7.16 -4.93 -3.91
CA ALA A 145 8.03 -5.99 -4.39
C ALA A 145 7.35 -7.35 -4.24
N GLU A 146 7.43 -8.17 -5.28
CA GLU A 146 6.88 -9.53 -5.27
C GLU A 146 7.44 -10.34 -4.10
N GLN A 147 6.61 -11.23 -3.56
CA GLN A 147 7.08 -12.16 -2.54
C GLN A 147 7.94 -13.25 -3.19
N LYS A 148 9.25 -13.22 -2.93
CA LYS A 148 10.21 -14.21 -3.43
C LYS A 148 10.94 -14.85 -2.27
N SER A 149 10.94 -16.19 -2.22
CA SER A 149 11.51 -16.96 -1.11
C SER A 149 13.04 -17.02 -1.08
N ARG A 150 13.73 -16.50 -2.12
CA ARG A 150 15.16 -16.74 -2.36
C ARG A 150 15.97 -15.49 -2.71
N THR A 151 15.44 -14.30 -2.50
CA THR A 151 16.13 -13.04 -2.78
C THR A 151 15.95 -12.10 -1.60
N GLU A 152 17.05 -11.54 -1.09
CA GLU A 152 17.02 -10.56 0.01
C GLU A 152 16.21 -9.31 -0.34
N ASP A 153 16.05 -9.04 -1.64
CA ASP A 153 15.33 -7.89 -2.18
C ASP A 153 13.79 -8.07 -2.25
N GLY A 154 13.26 -9.28 -2.05
CA GLY A 154 11.84 -9.60 -2.13
C GLY A 154 11.02 -9.30 -0.87
N SER A 155 9.70 -9.22 -1.02
CA SER A 155 8.78 -9.21 0.13
C SER A 155 8.67 -10.61 0.76
N THR A 156 8.29 -10.68 2.03
CA THR A 156 7.97 -11.90 2.77
C THR A 156 6.57 -11.80 3.39
N SER A 157 6.17 -12.81 4.18
CA SER A 157 4.91 -12.77 4.93
C SER A 157 4.93 -11.76 6.09
N ALA A 158 6.10 -11.39 6.59
CA ALA A 158 6.27 -10.44 7.70
C ALA A 158 6.86 -9.10 7.26
N PHE A 159 7.18 -8.93 5.97
CA PHE A 159 7.84 -7.73 5.47
C PHE A 159 7.41 -7.43 4.03
N LYS A 160 6.85 -6.25 3.78
CA LYS A 160 6.50 -5.77 2.44
C LYS A 160 7.44 -4.65 2.06
N ARG A 161 8.19 -4.80 0.97
CA ARG A 161 9.09 -3.76 0.48
C ARG A 161 8.42 -2.98 -0.66
N PHE A 162 8.55 -1.67 -0.67
CA PHE A 162 8.08 -0.81 -1.75
C PHE A 162 9.04 0.38 -1.92
N ARG A 163 8.95 1.09 -3.03
CA ARG A 163 9.86 2.23 -3.28
C ARG A 163 9.65 3.31 -2.21
N GLY A 164 10.72 3.71 -1.54
CA GLY A 164 10.67 4.75 -0.50
C GLY A 164 10.28 4.26 0.90
N GLY A 165 10.06 2.95 1.11
CA GLY A 165 9.73 2.45 2.45
C GLY A 165 9.53 0.94 2.53
N PHE A 166 8.93 0.52 3.64
CA PHE A 166 8.55 -0.86 3.88
C PHE A 166 7.40 -0.91 4.88
N ALA A 167 6.69 -2.03 4.92
CA ALA A 167 5.80 -2.37 6.03
C ALA A 167 6.28 -3.65 6.70
N GLN A 168 6.57 -3.57 8.00
CA GLN A 168 6.89 -4.73 8.82
C GLN A 168 5.65 -5.17 9.59
N ILE A 169 5.34 -6.45 9.53
CA ILE A 169 4.22 -7.06 10.26
C ILE A 169 4.79 -7.80 11.46
N THR A 170 4.30 -7.44 12.65
CA THR A 170 4.71 -8.06 13.92
C THR A 170 3.50 -8.41 14.79
N GLY A 171 3.71 -9.29 15.77
CA GLY A 171 2.74 -9.56 16.83
C GLY A 171 2.97 -8.64 18.03
N ALA A 172 1.91 -8.21 18.70
CA ALA A 172 1.96 -7.46 19.96
C ALA A 172 2.67 -8.26 21.07
N ASN A 173 2.64 -9.59 20.98
CA ASN A 173 3.33 -10.50 21.88
C ASN A 173 4.85 -10.63 21.64
N SER A 174 5.40 -9.99 20.60
CA SER A 174 6.81 -10.13 20.21
C SER A 174 7.62 -8.87 20.49
N SER A 175 8.31 -8.82 21.64
CA SER A 175 9.26 -7.74 21.97
C SER A 175 10.38 -7.61 20.94
N LYS A 176 10.89 -8.73 20.41
CA LYS A 176 11.94 -8.75 19.38
C LYS A 176 11.48 -8.10 18.08
N GLY A 177 10.22 -8.28 17.68
CA GLY A 177 9.68 -7.69 16.45
C GLY A 177 9.41 -6.18 16.54
N LEU A 178 9.37 -5.63 17.76
CA LEU A 178 9.20 -4.21 18.05
C LEU A 178 10.54 -3.48 18.29
N GLN A 179 11.63 -4.21 18.48
CA GLN A 179 12.96 -3.63 18.72
C GLN A 179 13.63 -3.18 17.42
N MET A 180 14.49 -2.17 17.54
CA MET A 180 15.38 -1.69 16.45
C MET A 180 14.66 -1.26 15.16
N ILE A 181 13.38 -0.89 15.25
CA ILE A 181 12.61 -0.37 14.12
C ILE A 181 12.22 1.08 14.37
N SER A 182 12.53 1.95 13.40
CA SER A 182 12.06 3.34 13.38
C SER A 182 11.01 3.45 12.28
N VAL A 183 9.77 3.79 12.67
CA VAL A 183 8.66 3.95 11.72
C VAL A 183 8.04 5.33 11.80
N ARG A 184 7.54 5.83 10.66
CA ARG A 184 6.72 7.05 10.62
C ARG A 184 5.25 6.73 10.82
N ARG A 185 4.81 5.54 10.40
CA ARG A 185 3.41 5.11 10.46
C ARG A 185 3.28 3.83 11.27
N LEU A 186 2.26 3.77 12.11
CA LEU A 186 1.93 2.58 12.89
C LEU A 186 0.45 2.27 12.73
N TRP A 187 0.14 1.00 12.48
CA TRP A 187 -1.21 0.47 12.54
C TRP A 187 -1.24 -0.70 13.51
N GLY A 188 -1.97 -0.54 14.62
CA GLY A 188 -2.29 -1.63 15.52
C GLY A 188 -3.72 -2.10 15.34
N ASP A 189 -3.92 -3.39 15.13
CA ASP A 189 -5.25 -4.01 15.10
C ASP A 189 -5.52 -4.77 16.40
N GLU A 190 -6.78 -4.77 16.83
CA GLU A 190 -7.26 -5.45 18.05
C GLU A 190 -6.51 -5.09 19.35
N ILE A 191 -6.17 -3.81 19.52
CA ILE A 191 -5.63 -3.27 20.77
C ILE A 191 -6.77 -3.14 21.81
N SER A 192 -6.55 -3.68 23.02
CA SER A 192 -7.48 -3.61 24.16
C SER A 192 -6.89 -2.85 25.33
#